data_AF-A0A1S1HBC6-F1
#
_entry.id   AF-A0A1S1HBC6-F1
#
_cell.length_a   1.000
_cell.length_b   1.000
_cell.length_c   1.000
_cell.angle_alpha   90.00
_cell.angle_beta   90.00
_cell.angle_gamma   90.00
#
_symmetry.space_group_name_H-M   'P 1'
#
loop_
_entity.id
_entity.type
_entity.pdbx_description
1 polymer ?
#
loop_
_entity_poly.entity_id
_entity_poly.type
_entity_poly.pdbx_seq_one_letter_code
_entity_poly.pdbx_strand_id
1 'polypeptide(L)' 'MTKSESSAAESSRARSSAMEPLTVRISTAVQLTGISRSRLYELIQSGDLETVKVGRTTLIPYKSLKTLTGV' A
#
# COMPACT_ATOMS: atom_id res chain seq x y z
N MET A 1 27.87 8.05 36.17
CA MET A 1 27.38 6.67 36.00
C MET A 1 25.86 6.74 35.85
N THR A 2 25.32 7.28 34.75
CA THR A 2 24.93 6.57 33.50
C THR A 2 24.11 5.30 33.73
N LYS A 3 22.79 5.45 33.70
CA LYS A 3 21.89 4.58 32.91
C LYS A 3 20.65 5.42 32.60
N SER A 4 20.59 6.08 31.44
CA SER A 4 20.12 5.50 30.17
C SER A 4 18.65 5.06 30.33
N GLU A 5 17.70 5.96 30.11
CA GLU A 5 17.17 6.40 28.80
C GLU A 5 16.05 5.49 28.29
N SER A 6 14.92 6.15 28.01
CA SER A 6 13.93 5.81 26.98
C SER A 6 13.04 4.58 27.22
N SER A 7 11.90 4.82 27.89
CA SER A 7 10.75 3.89 27.94
C SER A 7 9.47 4.53 27.38
N ALA A 8 9.59 5.50 26.46
CA ALA A 8 8.45 6.26 25.93
C ALA A 8 8.08 5.93 24.46
N ALA A 9 8.79 5.02 23.78
CA ALA A 9 8.60 4.78 22.34
C ALA A 9 7.76 3.54 21.98
N GLU A 10 7.43 2.68 22.94
CA GLU A 10 6.94 1.32 22.65
C GLU A 10 5.41 1.15 22.69
N SER A 11 4.62 2.23 22.84
CA SER A 11 3.17 2.13 23.09
C SER A 11 2.25 2.56 21.94
N SER A 12 2.79 3.03 20.80
CA SER A 12 1.96 3.51 19.66
C SER A 12 2.00 2.63 18.41
N ARG A 13 2.84 1.57 18.35
CA ARG A 13 3.01 0.74 17.14
C ARG A 13 2.08 -0.46 17.02
N ALA A 14 1.30 -0.79 18.06
CA ALA A 14 0.52 -2.03 18.12
C ALA A 14 -1.01 -1.85 18.12
N ARG A 15 -1.50 -0.66 17.71
CA ARG A 15 -2.93 -0.43 17.43
C ARG A 15 -3.15 0.21 16.05
N SER A 16 -2.51 -0.32 15.02
CA SER A 16 -3.06 -0.23 13.66
C SER A 16 -3.84 -1.52 13.38
N SER A 17 -4.91 -1.71 14.16
CA SER A 17 -5.89 -2.76 13.92
C SER A 17 -6.48 -2.59 12.53
N ALA A 18 -6.03 -3.43 11.59
CA ALA A 18 -6.76 -3.95 10.43
C ALA A 18 -7.60 -2.99 9.58
N MET A 19 -7.23 -1.71 9.47
CA MET A 19 -7.90 -0.81 8.52
C MET A 19 -7.37 -1.05 7.11
N GLU A 20 -8.24 -1.56 6.24
CA GLU A 20 -7.90 -1.68 4.83
C GLU A 20 -7.69 -0.29 4.20
N PRO A 21 -6.59 -0.09 3.47
CA PRO A 21 -6.33 1.18 2.82
C PRO A 21 -7.36 1.43 1.71
N LEU A 22 -7.82 2.67 1.55
CA LEU A 22 -8.67 3.05 0.42
C LEU A 22 -7.91 2.94 -0.91
N THR A 23 -6.69 3.44 -0.91
CA THR A 23 -5.80 3.45 -2.06
C THR A 23 -4.36 3.24 -1.62
N VAL A 24 -3.55 2.64 -2.47
CA VAL A 24 -2.12 2.43 -2.24
C VAL A 24 -1.29 3.00 -3.38
N ARG A 25 -0.02 3.30 -3.13
CA ARG A 25 0.92 3.64 -4.23
C ARG A 25 1.29 2.39 -5.01
N ILE A 26 1.77 2.58 -6.24
CA ILE A 26 2.27 1.49 -7.10
C ILE A 26 3.35 0.67 -6.39
N SER A 27 4.30 1.29 -5.69
CA SER A 27 5.33 0.57 -4.93
C SER A 27 4.75 -0.32 -3.83
N THR A 28 3.68 0.13 -3.17
CA THR A 28 3.00 -0.65 -2.14
C THR A 28 2.17 -1.77 -2.76
N ALA A 29 1.52 -1.53 -3.90
CA ALA A 29 0.81 -2.57 -4.64
C ALA A 29 1.74 -3.72 -5.03
N VAL A 30 2.96 -3.43 -5.50
CA VAL A 30 3.99 -4.46 -5.79
C VAL A 30 4.29 -5.31 -4.56
N GLN A 31 4.43 -4.69 -3.39
CA GLN A 31 4.71 -5.41 -2.14
C GLN A 31 3.53 -6.29 -1.69
N LEU A 32 2.31 -5.83 -1.94
CA LEU A 32 1.09 -6.54 -1.55
C LEU A 32 0.75 -7.70 -2.48
N THR A 33 0.92 -7.52 -3.80
CA THR A 33 0.50 -8.52 -4.80
C THR A 33 1.64 -9.39 -5.31
N GLY A 34 2.90 -8.99 -5.10
CA GLY A 34 4.07 -9.65 -5.69
C GLY A 34 4.21 -9.43 -7.20
N ILE A 35 3.31 -8.66 -7.83
CA ILE A 35 3.35 -8.36 -9.27
C ILE A 35 4.39 -7.27 -9.53
N SER A 36 5.21 -7.47 -10.57
CA SER A 36 6.23 -6.50 -10.95
C SER A 36 5.62 -5.14 -11.34
N ARG A 37 6.41 -4.07 -11.20
CA ARG A 37 5.97 -2.72 -11.60
C ARG A 37 5.58 -2.63 -13.06
N SER A 38 6.35 -3.26 -13.95
CA SER A 38 6.08 -3.24 -15.39
C SER A 38 4.71 -3.85 -15.69
N ARG A 39 4.43 -5.02 -15.10
CA ARG A 39 3.16 -5.71 -15.28
C ARG A 39 1.98 -4.95 -14.67
N LEU A 40 2.17 -4.29 -13.53
CA LEU A 40 1.13 -3.39 -13.01
C LEU A 40 0.84 -2.25 -13.99
N TYR A 41 1.86 -1.63 -14.61
CA TYR A 41 1.62 -0.61 -15.63
C TYR A 41 0.94 -1.16 -16.89
N GLU A 42 1.29 -2.37 -17.33
CA GLU A 42 0.61 -3.06 -18.43
C GLU A 42 -0.88 -3.24 -18.11
N LEU A 43 -1.21 -3.72 -16.90
CA LEU A 43 -2.60 -3.89 -16.45
C LEU A 43 -3.36 -2.57 -16.33
N ILE A 44 -2.66 -1.49 -15.92
CA ILE A 44 -3.25 -0.15 -15.90
C ILE A 44 -3.53 0.34 -17.32
N GLN A 45 -2.63 0.06 -18.26
CA GLN A 45 -2.74 0.46 -19.65
C GLN A 45 -3.80 -0.36 -20.41
N SER A 46 -3.95 -1.65 -20.10
CA SER A 46 -5.01 -2.51 -20.64
C SER A 46 -6.39 -2.18 -20.06
N GLY A 47 -6.44 -1.50 -18.92
CA GLY A 47 -7.68 -1.16 -18.20
C GLY A 47 -8.10 -2.22 -17.18
N ASP A 48 -7.33 -3.30 -17.04
CA ASP A 48 -7.58 -4.37 -16.06
C ASP A 48 -7.31 -3.92 -14.61
N LEU A 49 -6.54 -2.84 -14.43
CA LEU A 49 -6.26 -2.24 -13.13
C LEU A 49 -6.56 -0.75 -13.09
N GLU A 50 -7.58 -0.36 -12.33
CA GLU A 50 -7.96 1.04 -12.16
C GLU A 50 -6.90 1.84 -11.38
N THR A 51 -6.75 3.12 -11.72
CA THR A 51 -5.94 4.06 -10.96
C THR A 51 -6.66 5.39 -10.81
N VAL A 52 -6.33 6.10 -9.73
CA VAL A 52 -6.82 7.46 -9.44
C VAL A 52 -5.63 8.38 -9.29
N LYS A 53 -5.65 9.50 -10.01
CA LYS A 53 -4.62 10.54 -9.89
C LYS A 53 -5.05 11.58 -8.87
N VAL A 54 -4.25 11.76 -7.83
CA VAL A 54 -4.45 12.79 -6.80
C VAL A 54 -3.25 13.75 -6.84
N GLY A 55 -3.48 14.94 -7.39
CA GLY A 55 -2.44 15.93 -7.66
C GLY A 55 -1.37 15.36 -8.60
N ARG A 56 -0.16 15.16 -8.07
CA ARG A 56 1.00 14.62 -8.81
C ARG A 56 1.19 13.11 -8.64
N THR A 57 0.42 12.46 -7.76
CA THR A 57 0.59 11.04 -7.42
C THR A 57 -0.48 10.19 -8.07
N THR A 58 -0.08 9.05 -8.63
CA THR A 58 -0.99 7.98 -9.05
C THR A 58 -1.16 6.97 -7.92
N LEU A 59 -2.42 6.70 -7.60
CA LEU A 59 -2.83 5.77 -6.56
C LEU A 59 -3.67 4.66 -7.18
N ILE A 60 -3.59 3.47 -6.59
CA ILE A 60 -4.37 2.30 -7.00
C ILE A 60 -5.42 2.05 -5.92
N PRO A 61 -6.72 2.04 -6.24
CA PRO A 61 -7.75 1.66 -5.29
C PRO A 61 -7.51 0.23 -4.80
N TYR A 62 -7.58 0.02 -3.49
CA TYR A 62 -7.30 -1.29 -2.90
C TYR A 62 -8.33 -2.34 -3.35
N LYS A 63 -9.58 -1.91 -3.57
CA LYS A 63 -10.64 -2.73 -4.20
C LYS A 63 -10.21 -3.32 -5.55
N SER A 64 -9.51 -2.55 -6.38
CA SER A 64 -9.12 -2.97 -7.74
C SER A 64 -8.01 -4.01 -7.67
N LEU A 65 -7.11 -3.91 -6.68
CA LEU A 65 -6.13 -4.95 -6.41
C LEU A 65 -6.78 -6.25 -5.93
N LYS A 66 -7.78 -6.18 -5.04
CA LYS A 66 -8.52 -7.35 -4.58
C LYS A 66 -9.26 -8.07 -5.72
N THR A 67 -9.94 -7.32 -6.57
CA THR A 67 -10.59 -7.86 -7.77
C THR A 67 -9.59 -8.57 -8.69
N LEU A 68 -8.39 -8.00 -8.86
CA LEU A 68 -7.34 -8.60 -9.69
C LEU A 68 -6.82 -9.93 -9.10
N THR A 69 -6.64 -10.01 -7.78
CA THR A 69 -6.07 -11.20 -7.11
C THR A 69 -7.11 -12.24 -6.69
N GLY A 70 -8.41 -11.91 -6.73
CA GLY A 70 -9.50 -12.82 -6.40
C GLY A 70 -9.67 -13.12 -4.90
N VAL A 71 -9.29 -12.17 -4.03
CA VAL A 71 -9.38 -12.26 -2.55
C VAL A 71 -10.29 -11.20 -1.95
#